data_AF-A0A951MLS9-F1
#
_entry.id   AF-A0A951MLS9-F1
#
_cell.length_a   1.000
_cell.length_b   1.000
_cell.length_c   1.000
_cell.angle_alpha   90.00
_cell.angle_beta   90.00
_cell.angle_gamma   90.00
#
_symmetry.space_group_name_H-M   'P 1'
#
loop_
_entity.id
_entity.type
_entity.pdbx_description
1 polymer ?
#
loop_
_entity_poly.entity_id
_entity_poly.type
_entity_poly.pdbx_seq_one_letter_code
_entity_poly.pdbx_strand_id
1 'polypeptide(L)' 'MKTTRRKYNTLVINEIFIKYGYTKMFIRQCIKGERNSITALKIAEEYELLNKKIQGVLTKSKKMD' A
#
# COMPACT_ATOMS: atom_id res chain seq x y z
N MET A 1 2.59 7.83 -25.19
CA MET A 1 2.52 6.72 -24.22
C MET A 1 1.69 7.17 -23.02
N LYS A 2 0.46 6.66 -22.82
CA LYS A 2 -0.36 7.01 -21.64
C LYS A 2 0.24 6.34 -20.41
N THR A 3 0.95 7.08 -19.56
CA THR A 3 1.40 6.58 -18.26
C THR A 3 0.21 6.54 -17.30
N THR A 4 -0.44 5.37 -17.18
CA THR A 4 -1.47 5.15 -16.15
C THR A 4 -0.81 5.21 -14.78
N ARG A 5 -0.94 6.35 -14.09
CA ARG A 5 -0.42 6.49 -12.72
C ARG A 5 -1.16 5.48 -11.83
N ARG A 6 -0.42 4.56 -11.22
CA ARG A 6 -0.97 3.65 -10.20
C ARG A 6 -1.50 4.50 -9.05
N LYS A 7 -2.80 4.37 -8.76
CA LYS A 7 -3.42 4.98 -7.59
C LYS A 7 -3.16 4.07 -6.39
N TYR A 8 -2.28 4.51 -5.50
CA TYR A 8 -2.04 3.82 -4.23
C TYR A 8 -3.06 4.25 -3.18
N ASN A 9 -3.39 3.36 -2.26
CA ASN A 9 -4.21 3.67 -1.10
C ASN A 9 -3.39 4.55 -0.14
N THR A 10 -3.75 5.82 -0.04
CA THR A 10 -3.01 6.82 0.73
C THR A 10 -3.08 6.59 2.23
N LEU A 11 -4.18 6.02 2.73
CA LEU A 11 -4.34 5.66 4.14
C LEU A 11 -3.34 4.56 4.53
N VAL A 12 -3.20 3.53 3.69
CA VAL A 12 -2.24 2.45 3.92
C VAL A 12 -0.79 2.96 3.86
N ILE A 13 -0.47 3.83 2.90
CA ILE A 13 0.87 4.44 2.83
C ILE A 13 1.17 5.27 4.09
N ASN A 14 0.20 6.03 4.59
CA ASN A 14 0.38 6.85 5.79
C ASN A 14 0.58 5.96 7.03
N GLU A 15 -0.16 4.87 7.16
CA GLU A 15 0.00 3.92 8.26
C GLU A 15 1.40 3.29 8.26
N ILE A 16 1.88 2.83 7.10
CA ILE A 16 3.22 2.26 6.96
C ILE A 16 4.30 3.32 7.25
N PHE A 17 4.08 4.57 6.82
CA PHE A 17 4.96 5.69 7.13
C PHE A 17 5.08 5.89 8.65
N ILE A 18 3.96 5.90 9.38
CA ILE A 18 3.93 6.05 10.84
C ILE A 18 4.65 4.87 11.51
N LYS A 19 4.39 3.65 11.05
CA LYS A 19 4.91 2.41 11.65
C LYS A 19 6.42 2.23 11.49
N TYR A 20 6.97 2.55 10.31
CA TYR A 20 8.36 2.25 9.98
C TYR A 20 9.25 3.49 9.85
N GLY A 21 8.69 4.70 9.81
CA GLY A 21 9.45 5.95 9.70
C GLY A 21 10.09 6.20 8.32
N TYR A 22 9.83 5.34 7.32
CA TYR A 22 10.35 5.53 5.97
C TYR A 22 9.56 6.57 5.19
N THR A 23 10.22 7.30 4.28
CA THR A 23 9.54 8.27 3.42
C THR A 23 8.47 7.61 2.55
N LYS A 24 7.38 8.33 2.28
CA LYS A 24 6.31 7.87 1.39
C LYS A 24 6.81 7.53 -0.02
N MET A 25 7.88 8.18 -0.48
CA MET A 25 8.55 7.85 -1.73
C MET A 25 9.17 6.46 -1.66
N PHE A 26 9.98 6.19 -0.64
CA PHE A 26 10.60 4.87 -0.45
C PHE A 26 9.55 3.76 -0.38
N ILE A 27 8.49 3.96 0.41
CA ILE A 27 7.37 3.01 0.51
C ILE A 27 6.77 2.71 -0.87
N ARG A 28 6.55 3.73 -1.71
CA ARG A 28 6.06 3.53 -3.08
C ARG A 28 7.04 2.77 -3.96
N GLN A 29 8.35 2.99 -3.82
CA GLN A 29 9.37 2.24 -4.53
C GLN A 29 9.35 0.76 -4.14
N CYS A 30 9.16 0.47 -2.84
CA CYS A 30 8.98 -0.90 -2.34
C CYS A 30 7.75 -1.56 -2.98
N ILE A 31 6.58 -0.91 -2.94
CA ILE A 31 5.33 -1.43 -3.52
C ILE A 31 5.45 -1.60 -5.05
N LYS A 32 6.23 -0.75 -5.72
CA LYS A 32 6.46 -0.84 -7.16
C LYS A 32 7.41 -1.99 -7.54
N GLY A 33 8.18 -2.53 -6.60
CA GLY A 33 9.21 -3.54 -6.86
C GLY A 33 10.53 -2.94 -7.35
N GLU A 34 10.77 -1.64 -7.13
CA GLU A 34 12.06 -0.99 -7.47
C GLU A 34 13.14 -1.27 -6.41
N ARG A 35 12.76 -1.85 -5.27
CA ARG A 35 13.65 -2.15 -4.13
C ARG A 35 13.47 -3.61 -3.72
N ASN A 36 14.59 -4.32 -3.59
CA ASN A 36 14.61 -5.77 -3.33
C ASN A 36 15.20 -6.15 -1.97
N SER A 37 15.45 -5.18 -1.09
CA SER A 37 15.90 -5.46 0.28
C SER A 37 14.82 -6.21 1.08
N ILE A 38 15.22 -6.96 2.10
CA ILE A 38 14.29 -7.68 3.00
C ILE A 38 13.24 -6.72 3.57
N THR A 39 13.65 -5.51 3.96
CA THR A 39 12.74 -4.48 4.45
C THR A 39 11.75 -4.02 3.38
N ALA A 40 12.21 -3.85 2.14
CA ALA A 40 11.34 -3.45 1.04
C ALA A 40 10.27 -4.50 0.72
N LEU A 41 10.64 -5.79 0.75
CA LEU A 41 9.72 -6.91 0.58
C LEU A 41 8.65 -6.91 1.68
N LYS A 42 9.08 -6.78 2.95
CA LYS A 42 8.16 -6.68 4.10
C LYS A 42 7.18 -5.50 3.97
N ILE A 43 7.65 -4.34 3.51
CA ILE A 43 6.80 -3.15 3.28
C ILE A 43 5.77 -3.41 2.18
N ALA A 44 6.16 -4.07 1.10
CA ALA A 44 5.25 -4.41 0.00
C ALA A 44 4.16 -5.39 0.46
N GLU A 45 4.53 -6.45 1.18
CA GLU A 45 3.60 -7.42 1.77
C GLU A 45 2.62 -6.78 2.75
N GLU A 46 3.12 -5.92 3.64
CA GLU A 46 2.30 -5.19 4.62
C GLU A 46 1.26 -4.29 3.90
N TYR A 47 1.69 -3.59 2.84
CA TYR A 47 0.79 -2.76 2.04
C TYR A 47 -0.33 -3.59 1.41
N GLU A 48 -0.01 -4.75 0.82
CA GLU A 48 -1.03 -5.62 0.24
C GLU A 48 -2.02 -6.12 1.28
N LEU A 49 -1.54 -6.54 2.45
CA LEU A 49 -2.36 -7.06 3.53
C LEU A 49 -3.32 -6.01 4.08
N LEU A 50 -2.84 -4.80 4.37
CA LEU A 50 -3.67 -3.69 4.83
C LEU A 50 -4.67 -3.24 3.76
N ASN A 51 -4.24 -3.16 2.50
CA ASN A 51 -5.12 -2.76 1.41
C ASN A 51 -6.25 -3.77 1.18
N LYS A 52 -5.96 -5.08 1.25
CA LYS A 52 -6.98 -6.14 1.21
C LYS A 52 -7.97 -6.04 2.36
N LYS A 53 -7.51 -5.76 3.59
CA LYS A 53 -8.39 -5.55 4.75
C LYS A 53 -9.37 -4.41 4.51
N ILE A 54 -8.88 -3.25 4.06
CA ILE A 54 -9.74 -2.09 3.77
C ILE A 54 -10.75 -2.40 2.68
N GLN A 55 -10.32 -3.02 1.58
CA GLN A 55 -11.23 -3.43 0.51
C GLN A 55 -12.28 -4.43 1.00
N GLY A 56 -11.90 -5.37 1.87
CA GLY A 56 -12.83 -6.31 2.51
C GLY A 56 -13.89 -5.62 3.36
N VAL A 57 -13.54 -4.55 4.07
CA VAL A 57 -14.51 -3.75 4.83
C VAL A 57 -15.44 -2.99 3.89
N LEU A 58 -14.89 -2.28 2.90
CA LEU A 58 -15.69 -1.48 1.95
C LEU A 58 -16.70 -2.32 1.16
N THR A 59 -16.29 -3.53 0.77
CA THR A 59 -17.16 -4.48 0.04
C THR A 59 -18.26 -5.07 0.92
N LYS A 60 -18.01 -5.27 2.22
CA LYS A 60 -19.06 -5.68 3.17
C LYS A 60 -20.07 -4.57 3.39
N SER A 61 -19.62 -3.34 3.61
CA SER A 61 -20.51 -2.17 3.79
C SER A 61 -21.45 -2.00 2.61
N LYS A 62 -20.94 -2.14 1.37
CA LYS A 62 -21.74 -2.00 0.14
C LYS A 62 -22.78 -3.13 -0.06
N LYS A 63 -22.72 -4.22 0.70
CA LYS A 63 -23.69 -5.33 0.63
C LYS A 63 -24.81 -5.22 1.67
N MET A 64 -24.74 -4.22 2.56
CA MET A 64 -25.74 -3.97 3.61
C MET A 64 -26.73 -2.85 3.23
N ASP A 65 -26.51 -2.19 2.10
CA ASP A 65 -27.43 -1.27 1.43
C ASP A 65 -28.13 -1.99 0.26
#